data_AF-W4VB49-F1
#
_entry.id   AF-W4VB49-F1
#
_cell.length_a   1.000
_cell.length_b   1.000
_cell.length_c   1.000
_cell.angle_alpha   90.00
_cell.angle_beta   90.00
_cell.angle_gamma   90.00
#
_symmetry.space_group_name_H-M   'P 1'
#
loop_
_entity.id
_entity.type
_entity.pdbx_description
1 polymer ?
#
loop_
_entity_poly.entity_id
_entity_poly.type
_entity_poly.pdbx_seq_one_letter_code
_entity_poly.pdbx_strand_id
1 'polypeptide(L)' 'MKFDVLTLFPEIFDAVLGESIIGRARKNNIIQINTINIRDFSLNKHRKVDDYLMVAGAAW' A
#
# COMPACT_ATOMS: atom_id res chain seq x y z
N MET A 1 -10.25 1.45 16.01
CA MET A 1 -9.49 0.32 15.41
C MET A 1 -8.55 0.88 14.34
N LYS A 2 -7.32 0.39 14.22
CA LYS A 2 -6.30 0.95 13.32
C LYS A 2 -5.86 -0.09 12.28
N PHE A 3 -5.75 0.34 11.02
CA PHE A 3 -5.27 -0.45 9.89
C PHE A 3 -4.15 0.30 9.18
N ASP A 4 -3.03 -0.38 8.95
CA ASP A 4 -1.93 0.09 8.12
C ASP A 4 -1.88 -0.77 6.85
N VAL A 5 -1.99 -0.13 5.68
CA VAL A 5 -2.03 -0.79 4.37
C VAL A 5 -0.75 -0.49 3.63
N LEU A 6 0.08 -1.51 3.44
CA LEU A 6 1.28 -1.41 2.61
C LEU A 6 0.88 -1.67 1.16
N THR A 7 1.10 -0.69 0.29
CA THR A 7 0.67 -0.76 -1.11
C THR A 7 1.60 0.02 -2.02
N LEU A 8 1.53 -0.28 -3.32
CA LEU A 8 2.14 0.54 -4.37
C LEU A 8 1.19 1.63 -4.88
N PHE A 9 -0.08 1.61 -4.50
CA PHE A 9 -1.10 2.51 -5.03
C PHE A 9 -1.94 3.11 -3.91
N PRO A 10 -1.35 3.96 -3.03
CA PRO A 10 -2.05 4.53 -1.89
C PRO A 10 -3.28 5.36 -2.31
N GLU A 11 -3.20 6.07 -3.43
CA GLU A 11 -4.25 6.95 -3.96
C GLU A 11 -5.57 6.21 -4.26
N ILE A 12 -5.50 4.96 -4.69
CA ILE A 12 -6.69 4.12 -4.95
C ILE A 12 -7.44 3.86 -3.64
N PHE A 13 -6.69 3.59 -2.57
CA PHE A 13 -7.27 3.34 -1.26
C PHE A 13 -7.88 4.60 -0.66
N ASP A 14 -7.25 5.76 -0.83
CA ASP A 14 -7.83 7.01 -0.36
C ASP A 14 -9.14 7.36 -1.07
N ALA A 15 -9.21 7.12 -2.39
CA ALA A 15 -10.44 7.32 -3.15
C ALA A 15 -11.57 6.37 -2.73
N VAL A 16 -11.28 5.08 -2.55
CA VAL A 16 -12.32 4.06 -2.24
C VAL A 16 -12.71 4.08 -0.77
N LEU A 17 -11.76 4.30 0.14
CA LEU A 17 -11.98 4.25 1.59
C LEU A 17 -12.36 5.61 2.20
N GLY A 18 -12.41 6.66 1.40
CA GLY A 18 -12.91 7.99 1.80
C GLY A 18 -14.43 8.11 1.79
N GLU A 19 -15.13 7.19 1.15
CA GLU A 19 -16.55 7.33 0.79
C GLU A 19 -17.48 6.38 1.55
N SER A 20 -18.79 6.68 1.48
CA SER A 20 -19.87 5.83 2.01
C SER A 20 -19.69 5.47 3.51
N ILE A 21 -19.95 4.21 3.89
CA ILE A 21 -19.89 3.71 5.27
C ILE A 21 -18.50 3.87 5.87
N ILE A 22 -17.46 3.55 5.10
CA ILE A 22 -16.06 3.62 5.55
C ILE A 22 -15.65 5.08 5.77
N GLY A 23 -16.02 5.97 4.85
CA GLY A 23 -15.80 7.41 4.98
C GLY A 23 -16.46 8.00 6.23
N ARG A 24 -17.72 7.62 6.52
CA ARG A 24 -18.39 8.03 7.77
C ARG A 24 -17.70 7.49 9.02
N ALA A 25 -17.26 6.23 8.99
CA ALA A 25 -16.55 5.62 10.12
C ALA A 25 -15.20 6.31 10.39
N ARG A 26 -14.48 6.76 9.34
CA ARG A 26 -13.27 7.57 9.46
C ARG A 26 -13.57 8.96 10.04
N LYS A 27 -14.58 9.66 9.53
CA LYS A 27 -15.01 10.99 10.03
C LYS A 27 -15.42 10.95 11.50
N ASN A 28 -16.05 9.87 11.93
CA ASN A 28 -16.46 9.65 13.31
C ASN A 28 -15.34 9.04 14.18
N ASN A 29 -14.10 8.95 13.69
CA ASN A 29 -12.93 8.39 14.39
C ASN A 29 -13.12 6.96 14.92
N ILE A 30 -14.00 6.16 14.31
CA ILE A 30 -14.26 4.76 14.69
C ILE A 30 -13.11 3.87 14.18
N ILE A 31 -12.62 4.19 12.98
CA ILE A 31 -11.51 3.50 12.32
C ILE A 31 -10.46 4.52 11.85
N GLN A 32 -9.20 4.12 11.94
CA GLN A 32 -8.07 4.85 11.36
C GLN A 32 -7.42 3.97 10.29
N ILE A 33 -7.26 4.51 9.09
CA ILE A 33 -6.65 3.81 7.97
C ILE A 33 -5.49 4.67 7.50
N ASN A 34 -4.31 4.06 7.43
CA ASN A 34 -3.08 4.68 6.98
C ASN A 34 -2.54 3.87 5.79
N THR A 35 -2.26 4.55 4.69
CA THR A 35 -1.74 3.96 3.45
C THR A 35 -0.25 4.29 3.35
N ILE A 36 0.57 3.25 3.24
CA ILE A 36 2.02 3.36 3.22
C ILE A 36 2.52 2.93 1.84
N ASN A 37 3.15 3.86 1.11
CA ASN A 37 3.77 3.54 -0.18
C ASN A 37 5.11 2.85 0.04
N ILE A 38 5.19 1.57 -0.29
CA ILE A 38 6.43 0.80 -0.06
C ILE A 38 7.61 1.30 -0.91
N ARG A 39 7.36 2.08 -1.98
CA ARG A 39 8.43 2.71 -2.77
C ARG A 39 9.25 3.71 -1.99
N ASP A 40 8.69 4.30 -0.92
CA ASP A 40 9.39 5.28 -0.09
C ASP A 40 10.48 4.65 0.77
N PHE A 41 10.46 3.32 0.89
CA PHE A 41 11.47 2.53 1.61
C PHE A 41 12.51 1.91 0.67
N SER A 42 12.45 2.20 -0.64
CA SER A 42 13.43 1.72 -1.59
C SER A 42 14.73 2.53 -1.49
N LEU A 43 15.86 1.84 -1.37
CA LEU A 43 17.19 2.44 -1.35
C LEU A 43 17.77 2.68 -2.75
N ASN A 44 17.08 2.22 -3.80
CA ASN A 44 17.52 2.35 -5.18
C ASN A 44 17.06 3.69 -5.77
N LYS A 45 17.91 4.32 -6.61
CA LYS A 45 17.60 5.58 -7.33
C LYS A 45 16.26 5.56 -8.09
N HIS A 46 15.88 4.40 -8.64
CA HIS A 46 14.67 4.21 -9.41
C HIS A 46 13.47 3.75 -8.56
N ARG A 47 13.60 3.70 -7.23
CA ARG A 47 12.57 3.23 -6.29
C ARG A 47 12.01 1.85 -6.65
N LYS A 48 12.91 0.94 -7.08
CA LYS A 48 12.57 -0.45 -7.38
C LYS A 48 12.09 -1.18 -6.11
N VAL A 49 11.07 -2.01 -6.26
CA VAL A 49 10.35 -2.70 -5.17
C VAL A 49 10.10 -4.18 -5.46
N ASP A 50 10.36 -4.61 -6.69
CA ASP A 50 10.33 -5.98 -7.17
C ASP A 50 11.76 -6.49 -7.36
N ASP A 51 11.91 -7.82 -7.42
CA ASP A 51 13.18 -8.41 -7.80
C ASP A 51 13.02 -9.69 -8.63
N TYR A 52 14.13 -10.10 -9.23
CA TYR A 52 14.19 -11.35 -9.99
C TYR A 52 14.15 -12.56 -9.04
N LEU A 53 13.45 -13.61 -9.46
CA LEU A 53 13.44 -14.88 -8.74
C LEU A 53 14.76 -15.63 -8.98
N MET A 54 15.51 -15.95 -7.92
CA MET A 54 16.79 -16.66 -8.04
C MET A 54 16.71 -18.00 -8.80
N VAL A 55 15.54 -18.66 -8.81
CA VAL A 55 15.35 -19.98 -9.45
C VAL A 55 15.09 -19.92 -10.96
N ALA A 56 14.83 -18.74 -11.52
CA ALA A 56 14.51 -18.58 -12.94
C ALA A 56 15.76 -18.71 -13.85
N GLY A 57 16.82 -19.37 -13.38
CA GLY A 57 17.99 -19.79 -14.16
C GLY A 57 18.21 -21.31 -14.22
N ALA A 58 17.42 -22.12 -13.53
CA ALA A 58 17.54 -23.59 -13.52
C ALA A 58 16.43 -24.28 -14.34
N ALA A 59 16.05 -23.66 -15.46
CA ALA A 59 15.22 -24.26 -16.50
C ALA A 59 15.99 -24.25 -17.83
N TRP A 60 17.19 -24.84 -17.81
CA TRP A 60 17.92 -25.38 -18.95
C TRP A 60 18.67 -26.61 -18.47
#